data_AF-A0A0X8CMF8-F1
#
_entry.id   AF-A0A0X8CMF8-F1
#
_cell.length_a   1.000
_cell.length_b   1.000
_cell.length_c   1.000
_cell.angle_alpha   90.00
_cell.angle_beta   90.00
_cell.angle_gamma   90.00
#
_symmetry.space_group_name_H-M   'P 1'
#
loop_
_entity.id
_entity.type
_entity.pdbx_description
1 polymer ?
#
loop_
_entity_poly.entity_id
_entity_poly.type
_entity_poly.pdbx_seq_one_letter_code
_entity_poly.pdbx_strand_id
1 'polypeptide(L)'
;MLRASAPERLTKLQEAFPNEVNLLSEGLPLGPTSGFARSHGVLCELTRAGLEEAKNEVAAILLELPKRAIRAKRIRLAGAVLATVISAGVVSSAIFGDNRTTIITALISFAATTIGLVANYLETPLFGTKGIAELIEDCLRLEMESQNAAIELQRQLRDEAGDCSGPLSTTNEICAKLRRIRIFGGMSDSAG
;
A
#
# COMPACT_ATOMS: atom_id res chain seq x y z
N MET A 1 -10.67 -5.29 7.05
CA MET A 1 -9.88 -4.05 6.97
C MET A 1 -10.15 -3.19 8.19
N LEU A 2 -11.41 -2.77 8.43
CA LEU A 2 -11.79 -1.98 9.62
C LEU A 2 -11.26 -2.52 10.95
N ARG A 3 -11.28 -3.83 11.20
CA ARG A 3 -10.70 -4.39 12.44
C ARG A 3 -9.19 -4.16 12.57
N ALA A 4 -8.45 -4.20 11.47
CA ALA A 4 -7.00 -4.05 11.45
C ALA A 4 -6.57 -2.58 11.48
N SER A 5 -7.31 -1.70 10.82
CA SER A 5 -6.93 -0.30 10.64
C SER A 5 -7.68 0.69 11.55
N ALA A 6 -8.92 0.35 11.95
CA ALA A 6 -9.77 1.18 12.81
C ALA A 6 -10.65 0.34 13.76
N PRO A 7 -10.06 -0.40 14.73
CA PRO A 7 -10.81 -1.28 15.65
C PRO A 7 -11.84 -0.52 16.51
N GLU A 8 -11.56 0.73 16.85
CA GLU A 8 -12.50 1.60 17.59
C GLU A 8 -13.79 1.86 16.80
N ARG A 9 -13.70 2.06 15.47
CA ARG A 9 -14.87 2.27 14.61
C ARG A 9 -15.72 1.01 14.52
N LEU A 10 -15.08 -0.16 14.43
CA LEU A 10 -15.79 -1.43 14.43
C LEU A 10 -16.53 -1.66 15.76
N THR A 11 -15.89 -1.31 16.88
CA THR A 11 -16.50 -1.41 18.21
C THR A 11 -17.74 -0.51 18.31
N LYS A 12 -17.63 0.75 17.87
CA LYS A 12 -18.78 1.68 17.83
C LYS A 12 -19.92 1.19 16.94
N LEU A 13 -19.60 0.57 15.79
CA LEU A 13 -20.58 -0.06 14.91
C LEU A 13 -21.28 -1.25 15.58
N GLN A 14 -20.53 -2.08 16.31
CA GLN A 14 -21.08 -3.21 17.07
C GLN A 14 -21.99 -2.76 18.22
N GLU A 15 -21.63 -1.67 18.90
CA GLU A 15 -22.46 -1.03 19.93
C GLU A 15 -23.74 -0.42 19.37
N ALA A 16 -23.66 0.22 18.19
CA ALA A 16 -24.81 0.81 17.51
C ALA A 16 -25.79 -0.25 16.96
N PHE A 17 -25.28 -1.44 16.63
CA PHE A 17 -26.06 -2.52 16.02
C PHE A 17 -25.84 -3.88 16.73
N PRO A 18 -26.28 -4.01 18.00
CA PRO A 18 -26.00 -5.19 18.82
C PRO A 18 -26.63 -6.48 18.27
N ASN A 19 -27.72 -6.37 17.51
CA ASN A 19 -28.39 -7.51 16.89
C ASN A 19 -27.67 -8.04 15.63
N GLU A 20 -26.68 -7.29 15.12
CA GLU A 20 -26.00 -7.58 13.84
C GLU A 20 -24.50 -7.84 14.01
N VAL A 21 -24.03 -8.09 15.23
CA VAL A 21 -22.61 -8.33 15.53
C VAL A 21 -22.01 -9.45 14.67
N ASN A 22 -22.80 -10.47 14.31
CA ASN A 22 -22.37 -11.55 13.43
C ASN A 22 -22.00 -11.05 12.02
N LEU A 23 -22.70 -10.04 11.49
CA LEU A 23 -22.39 -9.43 10.19
C LEU A 23 -21.13 -8.55 10.22
N LEU A 24 -20.77 -8.07 11.42
CA LEU A 24 -19.59 -7.26 11.68
C LEU A 24 -18.37 -8.11 12.07
N SER A 25 -18.47 -9.44 12.02
CA SER A 25 -17.39 -10.37 12.36
C SER A 25 -16.42 -10.60 11.20
N GLU A 26 -15.19 -11.02 11.51
CA GLU A 26 -14.13 -11.19 10.51
C GLU A 26 -14.40 -12.31 9.50
N GLY A 27 -13.90 -12.12 8.29
CA GLY A 27 -13.86 -13.17 7.26
C GLY A 27 -15.15 -13.37 6.48
N LEU A 28 -16.23 -12.65 6.83
CA LEU A 28 -17.45 -12.68 6.04
C LEU A 28 -17.29 -11.87 4.73
N PRO A 29 -17.47 -12.50 3.57
CA PRO A 29 -17.55 -11.77 2.30
C PRO A 29 -18.86 -11.00 2.28
N LEU A 30 -18.79 -9.68 2.40
CA LEU A 30 -19.96 -8.84 2.29
C LEU A 30 -20.26 -8.64 0.79
N GLY A 31 -21.26 -9.37 0.28
CA GLY A 31 -21.70 -9.30 -1.12
C GLY A 31 -23.13 -9.80 -1.30
N PRO A 32 -23.76 -9.58 -2.46
CA PRO A 32 -25.19 -9.87 -2.70
C PRO A 32 -25.60 -11.34 -2.48
N THR A 33 -24.64 -12.26 -2.37
CA THR A 33 -24.85 -13.70 -2.19
C THR A 33 -25.01 -14.16 -0.74
N SER A 34 -24.75 -13.32 0.27
CA SER A 34 -24.97 -13.75 1.65
C SER A 34 -26.46 -13.64 1.97
N GLY A 35 -27.17 -14.77 2.08
CA GLY A 35 -28.61 -14.87 2.32
C GLY A 35 -29.12 -14.34 3.68
N PHE A 36 -28.43 -13.37 4.28
CA PHE A 36 -28.90 -12.64 5.45
C PHE A 36 -29.93 -11.61 4.99
N ALA A 37 -31.12 -11.64 5.58
CA ALA A 37 -32.07 -10.53 5.51
C ALA A 37 -31.42 -9.34 6.25
N ARG A 38 -30.69 -8.53 5.50
CA ARG A 38 -29.78 -7.51 6.03
C ARG A 38 -30.57 -6.29 6.50
N SER A 39 -30.28 -5.79 7.70
CA SER A 39 -30.63 -4.40 8.00
C SER A 39 -29.84 -3.49 7.05
N HIS A 40 -30.55 -2.85 6.14
CA HIS A 40 -29.99 -1.89 5.19
C HIS A 40 -29.13 -0.85 5.90
N GLY A 41 -29.54 -0.39 7.10
CA GLY A 41 -28.81 0.60 7.88
C GLY A 41 -27.39 0.18 8.26
N VAL A 42 -27.18 -1.07 8.66
CA VAL A 42 -25.85 -1.56 9.09
C VAL A 42 -24.90 -1.65 7.91
N LEU A 43 -25.38 -2.12 6.76
CA LEU A 43 -24.57 -2.19 5.55
C LEU A 43 -24.15 -0.79 5.08
N CYS A 44 -25.06 0.18 5.11
CA CYS A 44 -24.75 1.54 4.69
C CYS A 44 -23.72 2.19 5.62
N GLU A 45 -23.88 2.03 6.94
CA GLU A 45 -22.90 2.55 7.92
C GLU A 45 -21.54 1.83 7.81
N LEU A 46 -21.55 0.51 7.59
CA LEU A 46 -20.32 -0.25 7.34
C LEU A 46 -19.62 0.20 6.05
N THR A 47 -20.39 0.44 4.98
CA THR A 47 -19.88 0.97 3.72
C THR A 47 -19.25 2.34 3.93
N ARG A 48 -19.95 3.23 4.64
CA ARG A 48 -19.47 4.58 4.95
C ARG A 48 -18.16 4.54 5.73
N ALA A 49 -18.11 3.75 6.80
CA ALA A 49 -16.90 3.58 7.60
C ALA A 49 -15.76 2.97 6.76
N GLY A 50 -16.06 2.00 5.92
CA GLY A 50 -15.07 1.37 5.02
C GLY A 50 -14.50 2.34 3.98
N LEU A 51 -15.33 3.20 3.39
CA LEU A 51 -14.89 4.22 2.43
C LEU A 51 -14.06 5.31 3.09
N GLU A 52 -14.44 5.75 4.28
CA GLU A 52 -13.66 6.73 5.04
C GLU A 52 -12.29 6.17 5.42
N GLU A 53 -12.25 4.91 5.81
CA GLU A 53 -11.02 4.20 6.12
C GLU A 53 -10.14 4.00 4.89
N ALA A 54 -10.74 3.60 3.76
CA ALA A 54 -10.05 3.48 2.49
C ALA A 54 -9.41 4.82 2.07
N LYS A 55 -10.12 5.94 2.24
CA LYS A 55 -9.58 7.28 1.98
C LYS A 55 -8.38 7.61 2.86
N ASN A 56 -8.46 7.34 4.16
CA ASN A 56 -7.35 7.56 5.09
C ASN A 56 -6.12 6.72 4.71
N GLU A 57 -6.35 5.46 4.34
CA GLU A 57 -5.29 4.54 3.95
C GLU A 57 -4.66 4.94 2.62
N VAL A 58 -5.43 5.37 1.62
CA VAL A 58 -4.91 5.95 0.37
C VAL A 58 -3.99 7.14 0.66
N ALA A 59 -4.44 8.08 1.51
CA ALA A 59 -3.65 9.26 1.85
C ALA A 59 -2.32 8.89 2.54
N ALA A 60 -2.35 7.92 3.46
CA ALA A 60 -1.15 7.41 4.11
C ALA A 60 -0.18 6.79 3.08
N ILE A 61 -0.68 5.95 2.17
CA ILE A 61 0.12 5.32 1.12
C ILE A 61 0.75 6.37 0.19
N LEU A 62 -0.03 7.36 -0.24
CA LEU A 62 0.44 8.45 -1.11
C LEU A 62 1.48 9.36 -0.44
N LEU A 63 1.52 9.42 0.90
CA LEU A 63 2.57 10.13 1.64
C LEU A 63 3.87 9.31 1.77
N GLU A 64 3.79 7.98 1.81
CA GLU A 64 4.94 7.10 2.02
C GLU A 64 5.65 6.68 0.74
N LEU A 65 4.90 6.33 -0.31
CA LEU A 65 5.46 5.86 -1.58
C LEU A 65 6.47 6.86 -2.20
N PRO A 66 6.21 8.19 -2.24
CA PRO A 66 7.18 9.16 -2.76
C PRO A 66 8.45 9.24 -1.90
N LYS A 67 8.32 9.17 -0.56
CA LYS A 67 9.48 9.18 0.35
C LYS A 67 10.37 7.98 0.08
N ARG A 68 9.77 6.80 -0.14
CA ARG A 68 10.49 5.58 -0.51
C ARG A 68 11.17 5.71 -1.87
N ALA A 69 10.47 6.24 -2.88
CA ALA A 69 11.07 6.51 -4.19
C ALA A 69 12.28 7.45 -4.13
N ILE A 70 12.19 8.53 -3.34
CA ILE A 70 13.31 9.47 -3.15
C ILE A 70 14.49 8.78 -2.46
N ARG A 71 14.24 7.96 -1.42
CA ARG A 71 15.29 7.18 -0.74
C ARG A 71 15.98 6.22 -1.70
N ALA A 72 15.21 5.48 -2.50
CA ALA A 72 15.76 4.58 -3.53
C ALA A 72 16.65 5.33 -4.53
N LYS A 73 16.17 6.48 -5.05
CA LYS A 73 16.95 7.34 -5.96
C LYS A 73 18.25 7.85 -5.33
N ARG A 74 18.22 8.27 -4.06
CA ARG A 74 19.42 8.72 -3.33
C ARG A 74 20.45 7.60 -3.16
N ILE A 75 20.00 6.40 -2.79
CA ILE A 75 20.89 5.24 -2.61
C ILE A 75 21.50 4.83 -3.95
N ARG A 76 20.71 4.84 -5.03
CA ARG A 76 21.20 4.58 -6.39
C ARG A 76 22.25 5.60 -6.84
N LEU A 77 22.01 6.89 -6.56
CA LEU A 77 22.98 7.94 -6.86
C LEU A 77 24.29 7.74 -6.08
N ALA A 78 24.21 7.43 -4.78
CA ALA A 78 25.38 7.14 -3.96
C ALA A 78 26.15 5.91 -4.49
N GLY A 79 25.44 4.84 -4.87
CA GLY A 79 26.03 3.67 -5.51
C GLY A 79 26.71 3.99 -6.85
N ALA A 80 26.11 4.85 -7.68
CA ALA A 80 26.68 5.28 -8.96
C ALA A 80 27.96 6.13 -8.78
N VAL A 81 27.98 7.02 -7.79
CA VAL A 81 29.17 7.81 -7.45
C VAL A 81 30.29 6.87 -6.98
N LEU A 82 29.99 5.91 -6.09
CA LEU A 82 30.96 4.91 -5.65
C LEU A 82 31.48 4.07 -6.82
N ALA A 83 30.61 3.60 -7.71
CA ALA A 83 31.00 2.84 -8.90
C ALA A 83 31.93 3.64 -9.83
N THR A 84 31.69 4.93 -10.00
CA THR A 84 32.56 5.82 -10.79
C THR A 84 33.96 5.94 -10.17
N VAL A 85 34.03 6.14 -8.84
CA VAL A 85 35.30 6.23 -8.10
C VAL A 85 36.07 4.91 -8.18
N ILE A 86 35.37 3.78 -8.02
CA ILE A 86 35.96 2.44 -8.15
C ILE A 86 36.52 2.22 -9.55
N SER A 87 35.76 2.58 -10.59
CA SER A 87 36.18 2.39 -11.98
C SER A 87 37.49 3.12 -12.27
N ALA A 88 37.64 4.36 -11.77
CA ALA A 88 38.90 5.10 -11.86
C ALA A 88 40.03 4.44 -11.05
N GLY A 89 39.72 3.92 -9.85
CA GLY A 89 40.65 3.17 -9.00
C GLY A 89 41.14 1.86 -9.60
N VAL A 90 40.25 1.07 -10.21
CA VAL A 90 40.57 -0.17 -10.93
C VAL A 90 41.58 0.12 -12.04
N VAL A 91 41.30 1.13 -12.87
CA VAL A 91 42.17 1.53 -13.98
C VAL A 91 43.55 1.95 -13.46
N SER A 92 43.62 2.72 -12.38
CA SER A 92 44.88 3.10 -11.74
C SER A 92 45.63 1.87 -11.18
N SER A 93 44.95 0.99 -10.43
CA SER A 93 45.56 -0.21 -9.83
C SER A 93 46.13 -1.19 -10.87
N ALA A 94 45.43 -1.33 -12.01
CA ALA A 94 45.86 -2.19 -13.11
C ALA A 94 47.16 -1.70 -13.76
N ILE A 95 47.44 -0.39 -13.70
CA ILE A 95 48.66 0.21 -14.25
C ILE A 95 49.85 0.04 -13.28
N PHE A 96 49.62 0.12 -11.96
CA PHE A 96 50.69 0.13 -10.95
C PHE A 96 50.98 -1.25 -10.32
N GLY A 97 50.13 -2.27 -10.50
CA GLY A 97 50.44 -3.67 -10.18
C GLY A 97 50.55 -4.03 -8.69
N ASP A 98 50.04 -3.20 -7.78
CA ASP A 98 50.20 -3.40 -6.34
C ASP A 98 49.06 -4.26 -5.75
N ASN A 99 49.37 -5.46 -5.23
CA ASN A 99 48.40 -6.42 -4.67
C ASN A 99 47.48 -5.83 -3.59
N ARG A 100 47.97 -4.86 -2.79
CA ARG A 100 47.14 -4.21 -1.76
C ARG A 100 46.01 -3.40 -2.39
N THR A 101 46.29 -2.72 -3.49
CA THR A 101 45.29 -1.92 -4.21
C THR A 101 44.21 -2.80 -4.83
N THR A 102 44.57 -4.00 -5.31
CA THR A 102 43.62 -4.99 -5.84
C THR A 102 42.61 -5.46 -4.79
N ILE A 103 43.06 -5.79 -3.58
CA ILE A 103 42.17 -6.25 -2.49
C ILE A 103 41.21 -5.12 -2.06
N ILE A 104 41.72 -3.90 -1.91
CA ILE A 104 40.89 -2.73 -1.58
C ILE A 104 39.83 -2.53 -2.67
N THR A 105 40.23 -2.60 -3.94
CA THR A 105 39.32 -2.41 -5.08
C THR A 105 38.23 -3.48 -5.13
N ALA A 106 38.56 -4.74 -4.82
CA ALA A 106 37.59 -5.83 -4.72
C ALA A 106 36.57 -5.61 -3.59
N LEU A 107 37.01 -5.17 -2.41
CA LEU A 107 36.11 -4.86 -1.29
C LEU A 107 35.16 -3.70 -1.62
N ILE A 108 35.65 -2.63 -2.25
CA ILE A 108 34.80 -1.50 -2.63
C ILE A 108 33.82 -1.93 -3.74
N SER A 109 34.26 -2.76 -4.70
CA SER A 109 33.38 -3.32 -5.75
C SER A 109 32.26 -4.19 -5.15
N PHE A 110 32.58 -4.99 -4.13
CA PHE A 110 31.59 -5.77 -3.38
C PHE A 110 30.60 -4.86 -2.62
N ALA A 111 31.10 -3.79 -1.99
CA ALA A 111 30.23 -2.82 -1.34
C ALA A 111 29.30 -2.11 -2.34
N ALA A 112 29.81 -1.70 -3.50
CA ALA A 112 29.01 -1.03 -4.54
C ALA A 112 27.93 -1.95 -5.13
N THR A 113 28.26 -3.22 -5.39
CA THR A 113 27.27 -4.21 -5.86
C THR A 113 26.21 -4.49 -4.80
N THR A 114 26.59 -4.58 -3.52
CA THR A 114 25.65 -4.72 -2.41
C THR A 114 24.71 -3.50 -2.29
N ILE A 115 25.25 -2.28 -2.41
CA ILE A 115 24.44 -1.05 -2.41
C ILE A 115 23.49 -1.02 -3.61
N GLY A 116 23.94 -1.44 -4.79
CA GLY A 116 23.10 -1.56 -5.98
C GLY A 116 21.95 -2.56 -5.79
N LEU A 117 22.23 -3.70 -5.15
CA LEU A 117 21.22 -4.71 -4.82
C LEU A 117 20.17 -4.15 -3.84
N VAL A 118 20.61 -3.43 -2.80
CA VAL A 118 19.71 -2.76 -1.84
C VAL A 118 18.88 -1.67 -2.52
N ALA A 119 19.46 -0.89 -3.44
CA ALA A 119 18.73 0.11 -4.20
C ALA A 119 17.62 -0.52 -5.05
N ASN A 120 17.94 -1.60 -5.77
CA ASN A 120 16.97 -2.36 -6.56
C ASN A 120 15.86 -2.93 -5.67
N TYR A 121 16.20 -3.49 -4.52
CA TYR A 121 15.20 -4.00 -3.56
C TYR A 121 14.28 -2.90 -2.99
N LEU A 122 14.78 -1.67 -2.85
CA LEU A 122 13.96 -0.54 -2.40
C LEU A 122 13.03 -0.02 -3.50
N GLU A 123 13.45 -0.11 -4.77
CA GLU A 123 12.71 0.36 -5.95
C GLU A 123 11.67 -0.66 -6.43
N THR A 124 11.95 -1.96 -6.28
CA THR A 124 11.04 -3.05 -6.69
C THR A 124 10.18 -3.48 -5.50
N PRO A 125 8.85 -3.59 -5.65
CA PRO A 125 8.01 -4.17 -4.59
C PRO A 125 8.41 -5.62 -4.30
N LEU A 126 8.22 -6.03 -3.05
CA LEU A 126 8.66 -7.33 -2.49
C LEU A 126 8.20 -8.56 -3.31
N PHE A 127 7.08 -8.45 -4.03
CA PHE A 127 6.46 -9.55 -4.78
C PHE A 127 5.75 -9.08 -6.07
N GLY A 128 6.19 -8.00 -6.71
CA GLY A 128 5.46 -7.41 -7.85
C GLY A 128 6.34 -6.98 -9.03
N THR A 129 5.75 -6.97 -10.22
CA THR A 129 6.35 -6.41 -11.45
C THR A 129 6.16 -4.90 -11.58
N LYS A 130 5.29 -4.31 -10.75
CA LYS A 130 4.88 -2.90 -10.85
C LYS A 130 5.89 -1.97 -10.19
N GLY A 131 6.31 -0.91 -10.86
CA GLY A 131 7.15 0.12 -10.25
C GLY A 131 6.40 0.97 -9.21
N ILE A 132 7.13 1.73 -8.39
CA ILE A 132 6.51 2.68 -7.43
C ILE A 132 5.57 3.67 -8.12
N ALA A 133 5.91 4.11 -9.33
CA ALA A 133 5.06 5.01 -10.11
C ALA A 133 3.69 4.39 -10.45
N GLU A 134 3.67 3.12 -10.85
CA GLU A 134 2.44 2.38 -11.12
C GLU A 134 1.62 2.17 -9.84
N LEU A 135 2.27 1.95 -8.69
CA LEU A 135 1.57 1.87 -7.40
C LEU A 135 0.92 3.20 -7.00
N ILE A 136 1.56 4.33 -7.31
CA ILE A 136 0.98 5.67 -7.09
C ILE A 136 -0.22 5.88 -8.02
N GLU A 137 -0.10 5.52 -9.30
CA GLU A 137 -1.21 5.59 -10.26
C GLU A 137 -2.40 4.73 -9.81
N ASP A 138 -2.14 3.48 -9.39
CA ASP A 138 -3.16 2.59 -8.83
C ASP A 138 -3.82 3.22 -7.59
N CYS A 139 -3.06 3.86 -6.69
CA CYS A 139 -3.61 4.54 -5.51
C CYS A 139 -4.52 5.72 -5.88
N LEU A 140 -4.08 6.57 -6.81
CA LEU A 140 -4.89 7.71 -7.27
C LEU A 140 -6.19 7.23 -7.93
N ARG A 141 -6.12 6.14 -8.70
CA ARG A 141 -7.30 5.51 -9.28
C ARG A 141 -8.25 4.99 -8.19
N LEU A 142 -7.72 4.34 -7.16
CA LEU A 142 -8.52 3.88 -6.02
C LEU A 142 -9.14 5.04 -5.24
N GLU A 143 -8.46 6.19 -5.14
CA GLU A 143 -9.02 7.39 -4.54
C GLU A 143 -10.26 7.86 -5.30
N MET A 144 -10.18 7.94 -6.62
CA MET A 144 -11.32 8.30 -7.47
C MET A 144 -12.44 7.27 -7.38
N GLU A 145 -12.12 5.97 -7.42
CA GLU A 145 -13.10 4.89 -7.25
C GLU A 145 -13.81 4.98 -5.89
N SER A 146 -13.08 5.31 -4.81
CA SER A 146 -13.63 5.52 -3.47
C SER A 146 -14.53 6.75 -3.40
N GLN A 147 -14.16 7.85 -4.06
CA GLN A 147 -15.00 9.05 -4.11
C GLN A 147 -16.29 8.79 -4.88
N ASN A 148 -16.21 8.10 -6.01
CA ASN A 148 -17.38 7.70 -6.79
C ASN A 148 -18.31 6.78 -5.99
N ALA A 149 -17.77 5.80 -5.28
CA ALA A 149 -18.54 4.92 -4.40
C ALA A 149 -19.22 5.68 -3.25
N ALA A 150 -18.56 6.72 -2.70
CA ALA A 150 -19.16 7.58 -1.68
C ALA A 150 -20.31 8.43 -2.22
N ILE A 151 -20.20 8.94 -3.44
CA ILE A 151 -21.27 9.68 -4.13
C ILE A 151 -22.45 8.74 -4.41
N GLU A 152 -22.18 7.54 -4.92
CA GLU A 152 -23.20 6.51 -5.17
C GLU A 152 -23.95 6.15 -3.88
N LEU A 153 -23.22 5.95 -2.77
CA LEU A 153 -23.82 5.68 -1.46
C LEU A 153 -24.71 6.84 -1.00
N GLN A 154 -24.27 8.10 -1.15
CA GLN A 154 -25.07 9.28 -0.80
C GLN A 154 -26.35 9.37 -1.62
N ARG A 155 -26.28 9.04 -2.91
CA ARG A 155 -27.45 9.00 -3.80
C ARG A 155 -28.44 7.94 -3.33
N GLN A 156 -27.99 6.73 -3.05
CA GLN A 156 -28.84 5.62 -2.60
C GLN A 156 -29.48 5.87 -1.22
N LEU A 157 -28.76 6.54 -0.31
CA LEU A 157 -29.30 6.96 0.99
C LEU A 157 -30.44 7.99 0.84
N ARG A 158 -30.44 8.78 -0.23
CA ARG A 158 -31.47 9.80 -0.50
C ARG A 158 -32.73 9.22 -1.14
N ASP A 159 -32.62 8.15 -1.91
CA ASP A 159 -33.72 7.58 -2.69
C ASP A 159 -34.66 6.65 -1.87
N GLU A 160 -34.52 6.60 -0.53
CA GLU A 160 -35.33 5.84 0.47
C GLU A 160 -35.41 4.30 0.29
N ALA A 161 -35.19 3.77 -0.91
CA ALA A 161 -35.16 2.34 -1.24
C ALA A 161 -33.75 1.72 -1.09
N GLY A 162 -32.84 2.40 -0.39
CA GLY A 162 -31.38 2.27 -0.49
C GLY A 162 -30.81 0.86 -0.31
N ASP A 163 -30.62 0.17 -1.43
CA ASP A 163 -29.79 -1.03 -1.49
C ASP A 163 -28.30 -0.66 -1.52
N CYS A 164 -27.69 -0.60 -0.33
CA CYS A 164 -26.26 -0.35 -0.18
C CYS A 164 -25.36 -1.53 -0.59
N SER A 165 -25.90 -2.63 -1.14
CA SER A 165 -25.12 -3.82 -1.50
C SER A 165 -24.08 -3.55 -2.60
N GLY A 166 -24.42 -2.69 -3.57
CA GLY A 166 -23.52 -2.28 -4.65
C GLY A 166 -22.29 -1.53 -4.13
N PRO A 167 -22.47 -0.36 -3.49
CA PRO A 167 -21.36 0.39 -2.89
C PRO A 167 -20.54 -0.41 -1.89
N LEU A 168 -21.17 -1.32 -1.13
CA LEU A 168 -20.47 -2.19 -0.19
C LEU A 168 -19.49 -3.14 -0.90
N SER A 169 -19.93 -3.77 -2.00
CA SER A 169 -19.07 -4.63 -2.81
C SER A 169 -17.87 -3.86 -3.36
N THR A 170 -18.10 -2.66 -3.91
CA THR A 170 -17.05 -1.77 -4.42
C THR A 170 -16.08 -1.37 -3.30
N THR A 171 -16.60 -1.04 -2.13
CA THR A 171 -15.80 -0.69 -0.96
C THR A 171 -14.87 -1.84 -0.58
N ASN A 172 -15.38 -3.07 -0.48
CA ASN A 172 -14.54 -4.24 -0.19
C ASN A 172 -13.46 -4.47 -1.24
N GLU A 173 -13.78 -4.25 -2.52
CA GLU A 173 -12.80 -4.40 -3.59
C GLU A 173 -11.69 -3.36 -3.47
N ILE A 174 -12.03 -2.10 -3.19
CA ILE A 174 -11.07 -1.02 -2.92
C ILE A 174 -10.20 -1.38 -1.71
N CYS A 175 -10.81 -1.77 -0.59
CA CYS A 175 -10.14 -2.22 0.62
C CYS A 175 -9.15 -3.37 0.34
N ALA A 176 -9.55 -4.35 -0.47
CA ALA A 176 -8.71 -5.47 -0.84
C ALA A 176 -7.53 -5.05 -1.73
N LYS A 177 -7.76 -4.13 -2.69
CA LYS A 177 -6.70 -3.57 -3.54
C LYS A 177 -5.70 -2.74 -2.73
N LEU A 178 -6.18 -1.89 -1.80
CA LEU A 178 -5.31 -1.12 -0.90
C LEU A 178 -4.44 -2.03 -0.03
N ARG A 179 -5.04 -3.09 0.54
CA ARG A 179 -4.27 -4.07 1.32
C ARG A 179 -3.18 -4.74 0.48
N ARG A 180 -3.45 -5.05 -0.79
CA ARG A 180 -2.41 -5.55 -1.71
C ARG A 180 -1.31 -4.51 -1.89
N ILE A 181 -1.66 -3.26 -2.21
CA ILE A 181 -0.68 -2.18 -2.40
C ILE A 181 0.18 -2.00 -1.14
N ARG A 182 -0.39 -2.09 0.06
CA ARG A 182 0.35 -2.04 1.33
C ARG A 182 1.39 -3.15 1.47
N ILE A 183 0.97 -4.40 1.23
CA ILE A 183 1.83 -5.58 1.30
C ILE A 183 2.94 -5.52 0.24
N PHE A 184 2.57 -5.29 -1.02
CA PHE A 184 3.54 -5.25 -2.13
C PHE A 184 4.44 -4.01 -2.06
N GLY A 185 3.87 -2.88 -1.67
CA GLY A 185 4.56 -1.62 -1.43
C GLY A 185 5.46 -1.63 -0.20
N GLY A 186 5.58 -2.77 0.51
CA GLY A 186 6.45 -2.96 1.66
C GLY A 186 6.23 -1.94 2.77
N MET A 187 4.99 -1.46 2.89
CA MET A 187 4.56 -0.57 3.96
C MET A 187 4.19 -1.47 5.13
N SER A 188 5.11 -1.62 6.10
CA SER A 188 4.79 -2.32 7.34
C SER A 188 3.83 -1.47 8.16
N ASP A 189 2.94 -2.10 8.91
CA ASP A 189 2.03 -1.43 9.84
C ASP A 189 2.83 -0.66 10.91
N SER A 190 3.24 0.57 10.61
CA SER A 190 3.72 1.52 11.61
C SER A 190 2.52 2.24 12.25
N ALA A 191 1.53 1.44 12.67
CA ALA A 191 0.41 1.85 13.48
C ALA A 191 0.31 0.84 14.63
N GLY A 192 1.21 1.03 15.59
CA GLY A 192 0.96 0.65 16.98
C GLY A 192 0.27 1.82 17.66
#